data_AF-A0A7C4QXW6-F1
#
_entry.id   AF-A0A7C4QXW6-F1
#
_cell.length_a   1.000
_cell.length_b   1.000
_cell.length_c   1.000
_cell.angle_alpha   90.00
_cell.angle_beta   90.00
_cell.angle_gamma   90.00
#
_symmetry.space_group_name_H-M   'P 1'
#
loop_
_entity.id
_entity.type
_entity.pdbx_description
1 polymer ?
#
loop_
_entity_poly.entity_id
_entity_poly.type
_entity_poly.pdbx_seq_one_letter_code
_entity_poly.pdbx_strand_id
1 'polypeptide(L)'
;MPGAKKTRGLADLTDGQRADLLDWLLAGLPFSRARALLLKQCRARATLEELETFWQQQVAPLLLGRRARAAQLARELTRVPDGEKPPFAAGVAEALQQQAFELLCDPQADLDRLKAVLSLFLKSQAADLARQKLEFERRKYRDALEQARDQLSRGAGPRGELGDAERQAILDKLDEVLGWPARSGTAAPATTGPA
;
A
#
# COMPACT_ATOMS: atom_id res chain seq x y z
N MET A 1 -24.73 -26.46 53.78
CA MET A 1 -23.36 -25.99 53.51
C MET A 1 -22.98 -26.37 52.08
N PRO A 2 -23.19 -25.49 51.09
CA PRO A 2 -22.77 -25.75 49.71
C PRO A 2 -21.23 -25.76 49.65
N GLY A 3 -20.65 -26.91 49.28
CA GLY A 3 -19.20 -27.08 49.19
C GLY A 3 -18.58 -26.07 48.22
N ALA A 4 -17.52 -25.40 48.66
CA ALA A 4 -16.74 -24.49 47.85
C ALA A 4 -16.15 -25.25 46.65
N LYS A 5 -16.74 -25.06 45.47
CA LYS A 5 -16.20 -25.59 44.21
C LYS A 5 -14.80 -24.99 44.03
N LYS A 6 -13.76 -25.82 44.10
CA LYS A 6 -12.38 -25.42 43.76
C LYS A 6 -12.41 -24.73 42.40
N THR A 7 -12.01 -23.47 42.37
CA THR A 7 -11.90 -22.74 41.11
C THR A 7 -10.66 -23.27 40.39
N ARG A 8 -10.83 -23.60 39.11
CA ARG A 8 -9.73 -24.08 38.26
C ARG A 8 -8.79 -22.92 37.97
N GLY A 9 -7.48 -23.17 38.11
CA GLY A 9 -6.45 -22.21 37.78
C GLY A 9 -6.18 -22.15 36.27
N LEU A 10 -5.32 -21.23 35.83
CA LEU A 10 -4.96 -21.11 34.41
C LEU A 10 -4.28 -22.37 33.86
N ALA A 11 -3.55 -23.11 34.71
CA ALA A 11 -2.88 -24.35 34.35
C ALA A 11 -3.85 -25.49 33.97
N ASP A 12 -5.10 -25.43 34.44
CA ASP A 12 -6.12 -26.47 34.25
C ASP A 12 -7.01 -26.22 33.01
N LEU A 13 -6.70 -25.21 32.19
CA LEU A 13 -7.45 -24.91 30.98
C LEU A 13 -7.27 -26.03 29.95
N THR A 14 -8.36 -26.40 29.27
CA THR A 14 -8.29 -27.31 28.13
C THR A 14 -7.58 -26.63 26.95
N ASP A 15 -7.05 -27.41 26.01
CA ASP A 15 -6.34 -26.86 24.85
C ASP A 15 -7.20 -25.88 24.03
N GLY A 16 -8.50 -26.19 23.87
CA GLY A 16 -9.44 -25.28 23.23
C GLY A 16 -9.60 -23.95 23.97
N GLN A 17 -9.70 -23.98 25.31
CA GLN A 17 -9.79 -22.75 26.11
C GLN A 17 -8.51 -21.92 26.09
N ARG A 18 -7.34 -22.58 26.01
CA ARG A 18 -6.05 -21.88 25.84
C ARG A 18 -5.98 -21.23 24.46
N ALA A 19 -6.48 -21.88 23.42
CA ALA A 19 -6.55 -21.31 22.07
C ALA A 19 -7.47 -20.08 22.04
N ASP A 20 -8.66 -20.16 22.64
CA ASP A 20 -9.58 -19.01 22.73
C ASP A 20 -8.93 -17.82 23.47
N LEU A 21 -8.26 -18.10 24.59
CA LEU A 21 -7.54 -17.07 25.35
C LEU A 21 -6.41 -16.45 24.51
N LEU A 22 -5.64 -17.28 23.80
CA LEU A 22 -4.58 -16.83 22.91
C LEU A 22 -5.13 -15.91 21.82
N ASP A 23 -6.25 -16.28 21.20
CA ASP A 23 -6.89 -15.49 20.15
C ASP A 23 -7.39 -14.14 20.65
N TRP A 24 -8.02 -14.08 21.83
CA TRP A 24 -8.43 -12.82 22.43
C TRP A 24 -7.24 -11.90 22.73
N LEU A 25 -6.16 -12.49 23.25
CA LEU A 25 -4.93 -11.78 23.57
C LEU A 25 -4.25 -11.26 22.30
N LEU A 26 -4.16 -12.07 21.24
CA LEU A 26 -3.66 -11.65 19.93
C LEU A 26 -4.53 -10.57 19.27
N ALA A 27 -5.83 -10.53 19.56
CA ALA A 27 -6.73 -9.48 19.11
C ALA A 27 -6.59 -8.15 19.91
N GLY A 28 -5.67 -8.09 20.88
CA GLY A 28 -5.41 -6.89 21.68
C GLY A 28 -6.39 -6.69 22.84
N LEU A 29 -7.08 -7.74 23.29
CA LEU A 29 -8.01 -7.64 24.41
C LEU A 29 -7.25 -7.39 25.73
N PRO A 30 -7.62 -6.37 26.54
CA PRO A 30 -6.97 -6.11 27.83
C PRO A 30 -7.11 -7.28 28.81
N PHE A 31 -6.10 -7.50 29.66
CA PHE A 31 -6.08 -8.59 30.65
C PHE A 31 -7.28 -8.60 31.59
N SER A 32 -7.78 -7.43 31.99
CA SER A 32 -8.98 -7.31 32.84
C SER A 32 -10.23 -7.90 32.16
N ARG A 33 -10.39 -7.66 30.85
CA ARG A 33 -11.48 -8.23 30.05
C ARG A 33 -11.27 -9.70 29.75
N ALA A 34 -10.05 -10.11 29.43
CA ALA A 34 -9.72 -11.53 29.22
C ALA A 34 -10.03 -12.36 30.47
N ARG A 35 -9.69 -11.85 31.66
CA ARG A 35 -10.03 -12.48 32.94
C ARG A 35 -11.54 -12.61 33.16
N ALA A 36 -12.31 -11.58 32.81
CA ALA A 36 -13.76 -11.61 32.92
C ALA A 36 -14.37 -12.68 31.97
N LEU A 37 -13.84 -12.80 30.75
CA LEU A 37 -14.27 -13.82 29.78
C LEU A 37 -13.92 -15.23 30.23
N LEU A 38 -12.69 -15.45 30.73
CA LEU A 38 -12.27 -16.74 31.31
C LEU A 38 -13.18 -17.18 32.45
N LEU A 39 -13.56 -16.25 33.34
CA LEU A 39 -14.46 -16.56 34.43
C LEU A 39 -15.89 -16.87 33.93
N LYS A 40 -16.37 -16.11 32.93
CA LYS A 40 -17.73 -16.25 32.39
C LYS A 40 -17.90 -17.53 31.57
N GLN A 41 -16.96 -17.84 30.68
CA GLN A 41 -17.06 -18.94 29.72
C GLN A 41 -16.42 -20.22 30.23
N CYS A 42 -15.20 -20.12 30.77
CA CYS A 42 -14.41 -21.30 31.17
C CYS A 42 -14.57 -21.64 32.66
N ARG A 43 -15.19 -20.75 33.45
CA ARG A 43 -15.28 -20.83 34.92
C ARG A 43 -13.90 -20.94 35.60
N ALA A 44 -12.87 -20.43 34.93
CA ALA A 44 -11.50 -20.40 35.43
C ALA A 44 -11.22 -19.03 36.06
N ARG A 45 -10.43 -19.03 37.14
CA ARG A 45 -9.88 -17.79 37.70
C ARG A 45 -8.40 -17.76 37.36
N ALA A 46 -7.95 -16.62 36.85
CA ALA A 46 -6.55 -16.38 36.57
C ALA A 46 -6.10 -15.12 37.31
N THR A 47 -4.93 -15.15 37.94
CA THR A 47 -4.32 -13.93 38.48
C THR A 47 -3.73 -13.10 37.33
N LEU A 48 -3.38 -11.84 37.60
CA LEU A 48 -2.72 -11.00 36.60
C LEU A 48 -1.35 -11.57 36.22
N GLU A 49 -0.60 -12.07 37.20
CA GLU A 49 0.72 -12.68 37.04
C GLU A 49 0.68 -13.96 36.20
N GLU A 50 -0.35 -14.79 36.37
CA GLU A 50 -0.56 -15.98 35.53
C GLU A 50 -0.83 -15.60 34.07
N LEU A 51 -1.66 -14.57 33.83
CA LEU A 51 -1.95 -14.07 32.49
C LEU A 51 -0.72 -13.43 31.84
N GLU A 52 0.07 -12.69 32.61
CA GLU A 52 1.33 -12.11 32.13
C GLU A 52 2.33 -13.19 31.75
N THR A 53 2.48 -14.21 32.60
CA THR A 53 3.34 -15.37 32.32
C THR A 53 2.88 -16.10 31.05
N PHE A 54 1.57 -16.33 30.90
CA PHE A 54 0.99 -16.93 29.69
C PHE A 54 1.26 -16.07 28.45
N TRP A 55 1.11 -14.75 28.56
CA TRP A 55 1.40 -13.82 27.47
C TRP A 55 2.87 -13.90 27.04
N GLN A 56 3.80 -13.85 28.00
CA GLN A 56 5.24 -13.93 27.73
C GLN A 56 5.64 -15.27 27.09
N GLN A 57 5.03 -16.38 27.53
CA GLN A 57 5.38 -17.72 27.04
C GLN A 57 4.75 -18.06 25.68
N GLN A 58 3.50 -17.66 25.44
CA GLN A 58 2.72 -18.12 24.28
C GLN A 58 2.47 -17.02 23.26
N VAL A 59 2.09 -15.82 23.70
CA VAL A 59 1.67 -14.75 22.80
C VAL A 59 2.88 -13.99 22.24
N ALA A 60 3.82 -13.59 23.09
CA ALA A 60 4.97 -12.79 22.70
C ALA A 60 5.83 -13.47 21.61
N PRO A 61 6.17 -14.78 21.70
CA PRO A 61 6.93 -15.45 20.65
C PRO A 61 6.20 -15.49 19.30
N LEU A 62 4.87 -15.66 19.30
CA LEU A 62 4.07 -15.65 18.07
C LEU A 62 4.06 -14.28 17.40
N LEU A 63 3.94 -13.20 18.19
CA LEU A 63 4.01 -11.83 17.67
C LEU A 63 5.40 -11.51 17.11
N LEU A 64 6.47 -11.90 17.81
CA LEU A 64 7.84 -11.75 17.33
C LEU A 64 8.08 -12.54 16.04
N GLY A 65 7.58 -13.77 15.95
CA GLY A 65 7.67 -14.58 14.73
C GLY A 65 6.90 -13.98 13.55
N ARG A 66 5.70 -13.43 13.78
CA ARG A 66 4.95 -12.67 12.77
C ARG A 66 5.74 -11.45 12.28
N ARG A 67 6.32 -10.67 13.20
CA ARG A 67 7.17 -9.51 12.87
C ARG A 67 8.41 -9.90 12.07
N ALA A 68 9.09 -10.98 12.45
CA ALA A 68 10.26 -11.47 11.73
C ALA A 68 9.93 -11.87 10.29
N ARG A 69 8.81 -12.58 10.07
CA ARG A 69 8.34 -12.94 8.72
C ARG A 69 7.97 -11.71 7.89
N ALA A 70 7.26 -10.74 8.47
CA ALA A 70 6.93 -9.50 7.77
C ALA A 70 8.20 -8.72 7.37
N ALA A 71 9.19 -8.64 8.27
CA ALA A 71 10.48 -8.02 7.98
C ALA A 71 11.26 -8.77 6.88
N GLN A 72 11.19 -10.10 6.85
CA GLN A 72 11.82 -10.90 5.80
C GLN A 72 11.17 -10.64 4.44
N LEU A 73 9.83 -10.65 4.35
CA LEU A 73 9.12 -10.32 3.11
C LEU A 73 9.45 -8.91 2.62
N ALA A 74 9.53 -7.92 3.52
CA ALA A 74 9.96 -6.57 3.15
C ALA A 74 11.40 -6.53 2.61
N ARG A 75 12.32 -7.35 3.16
CA ARG A 75 13.68 -7.49 2.64
C ARG A 75 13.72 -8.19 1.27
N GLU A 76 12.87 -9.17 1.06
CA GLU A 76 12.77 -9.87 -0.24
C GLU A 76 12.22 -8.94 -1.32
N LEU A 77 11.20 -8.14 -1.01
CA LEU A 77 10.64 -7.13 -1.92
C LEU A 77 11.63 -6.01 -2.28
N THR A 78 12.63 -5.76 -1.43
CA THR A 78 13.65 -4.72 -1.68
C THR A 78 14.89 -5.23 -2.42
N ARG A 79 15.04 -6.56 -2.58
CA ARG A 79 16.14 -7.18 -3.34
C ARG A 79 15.92 -7.22 -4.86
N VAL A 80 15.00 -6.42 -5.40
CA VAL A 80 14.80 -6.29 -6.85
C VAL A 80 16.10 -5.76 -7.49
N PRO A 81 16.61 -6.36 -8.58
CA PRO A 81 17.95 -6.07 -9.11
C PRO A 81 18.13 -4.62 -9.56
N ASP A 82 19.36 -4.13 -9.40
CA ASP A 82 19.80 -2.77 -9.68
C ASP A 82 19.42 -2.28 -11.10
N GLY A 83 18.70 -1.16 -11.14
CA GLY A 83 18.48 -0.38 -12.36
C GLY A 83 17.39 0.68 -12.19
N GLU A 84 16.31 0.31 -11.51
CA GLU A 84 15.27 1.24 -11.11
C GLU A 84 15.21 1.23 -9.59
N LYS A 85 15.50 2.37 -8.95
CA LYS A 85 15.09 2.54 -7.55
C LYS A 85 13.62 2.16 -7.51
N PRO A 86 13.23 1.05 -6.87
CA PRO A 86 11.84 0.68 -6.85
C PRO A 86 11.10 1.90 -6.30
N PRO A 87 10.01 2.34 -6.95
CA PRO A 87 9.20 3.41 -6.39
C PRO A 87 8.95 3.04 -4.92
N PHE A 88 8.94 4.02 -4.02
CA PHE A 88 8.49 3.81 -2.63
C PHE A 88 7.24 2.94 -2.70
N ALA A 89 7.40 1.64 -2.47
CA ALA A 89 6.36 0.69 -2.85
C ALA A 89 5.19 0.98 -1.92
N ALA A 90 3.95 0.79 -2.39
CA ALA A 90 2.78 1.06 -1.55
C ALA A 90 2.91 0.41 -0.14
N GLY A 91 3.52 -0.79 -0.08
CA GLY A 91 3.82 -1.48 1.18
C GLY A 91 4.83 -0.81 2.11
N VAL A 92 5.74 0.04 1.61
CA VAL A 92 6.67 0.83 2.44
C VAL A 92 5.94 1.98 3.13
N ALA A 93 5.02 2.66 2.44
CA ALA A 93 4.21 3.70 3.05
C ALA A 93 3.30 3.13 4.15
N GLU A 94 2.69 1.97 3.89
CA GLU A 94 1.86 1.26 4.86
C GLU A 94 2.68 0.78 6.08
N ALA A 95 3.88 0.23 5.86
CA ALA A 95 4.79 -0.16 6.93
C ALA A 95 5.24 1.04 7.77
N LEU A 96 5.55 2.18 7.15
CA LEU A 96 5.89 3.42 7.84
C LEU A 96 4.70 3.96 8.65
N GLN A 97 3.48 3.89 8.11
CA GLN A 97 2.26 4.29 8.81
C GLN A 97 2.01 3.41 10.03
N GLN A 98 2.14 2.09 9.89
CA GLN A 98 1.96 1.14 10.98
C GLN A 98 3.03 1.36 12.07
N GLN A 99 4.29 1.55 11.68
CA GLN A 99 5.37 1.82 12.63
C GLN A 99 5.20 3.18 13.33
N ALA A 100 4.74 4.21 12.62
CA ALA A 100 4.42 5.51 13.23
C ALA A 100 3.29 5.37 14.25
N PHE A 101 2.25 4.60 13.92
CA PHE A 101 1.13 4.33 14.83
C PHE A 101 1.58 3.57 16.07
N GLU A 102 2.38 2.51 15.92
CA GLU A 102 2.95 1.76 17.05
C GLU A 102 3.75 2.67 17.98
N LEU A 103 4.60 3.56 17.43
CA LEU A 103 5.39 4.51 18.21
C LEU A 103 4.52 5.59 18.88
N LEU A 104 3.41 6.01 18.28
CA LEU A 104 2.48 6.98 18.89
C LEU A 104 1.70 6.38 20.07
N CYS A 105 1.43 5.07 20.04
CA CYS A 105 0.73 4.37 21.11
C CYS A 105 1.64 3.97 22.29
N ASP A 106 2.96 4.02 22.11
CA ASP A 106 3.92 3.70 23.17
C ASP A 106 4.33 4.98 23.95
N PRO A 107 3.95 5.11 25.23
CA PRO A 107 4.29 6.27 26.05
C PRO A 107 5.78 6.39 26.36
N GLN A 108 6.58 5.34 26.12
CA GLN A 108 8.03 5.34 26.29
C GLN A 108 8.77 5.44 24.94
N ALA A 109 8.07 5.69 23.84
CA ALA A 109 8.68 5.79 22.53
C ALA A 109 9.73 6.90 22.47
N ASP A 110 10.84 6.59 21.80
CA ASP A 110 11.87 7.57 21.46
C ASP A 110 11.31 8.61 20.46
N LEU A 111 11.27 9.87 20.92
CA LEU A 111 10.77 11.01 20.16
C LEU A 111 11.55 11.25 18.86
N ASP A 112 12.85 11.02 18.85
CA ASP A 112 13.67 11.26 17.66
C ASP A 112 13.41 10.20 16.60
N ARG A 113 13.21 8.94 17.03
CA ARG A 113 12.77 7.86 16.16
C ARG A 113 11.38 8.12 15.58
N LEU A 114 10.43 8.58 16.39
CA LEU A 114 9.09 8.93 15.92
C LEU A 114 9.12 10.04 14.87
N LYS A 115 9.90 11.11 15.11
CA LYS A 115 10.10 12.21 14.14
C LYS A 115 10.70 11.71 12.83
N ALA A 116 11.70 10.82 12.89
CA ALA A 116 12.32 10.27 11.70
C ALA A 116 11.32 9.47 10.85
N VAL A 117 10.51 8.60 11.49
CA VAL A 117 9.49 7.80 10.81
C VAL A 117 8.40 8.69 10.21
N LEU A 118 7.89 9.66 10.96
CA LEU A 118 6.89 10.62 10.45
C LEU A 118 7.44 11.46 9.29
N SER A 119 8.69 11.92 9.37
CA SER A 119 9.33 12.67 8.27
C SER A 119 9.43 11.84 7.00
N LEU A 120 9.81 10.57 7.11
CA LEU A 120 9.86 9.66 5.96
C LEU A 120 8.47 9.43 5.36
N PHE A 121 7.46 9.23 6.20
CA PHE A 121 6.08 9.08 5.76
C PHE A 121 5.53 10.33 5.06
N LEU A 122 5.80 11.53 5.59
CA LEU A 122 5.40 12.78 4.95
C LEU A 122 6.11 12.97 3.59
N LYS A 123 7.38 12.59 3.50
CA LYS A 123 8.13 12.62 2.23
C LYS A 123 7.55 11.64 1.20
N SER A 124 7.11 10.44 1.61
CA SER A 124 6.48 9.50 0.68
C SER A 124 5.14 10.03 0.18
N GLN A 125 4.30 10.60 1.06
CA GLN A 125 3.05 11.24 0.63
C GLN A 125 3.28 12.42 -0.33
N ALA A 126 4.28 13.25 -0.06
CA ALA A 126 4.64 14.35 -0.94
C ALA A 126 5.07 13.87 -2.33
N ALA A 127 5.84 12.77 -2.39
CA ALA A 127 6.26 12.17 -3.66
C ALA A 127 5.06 11.59 -4.44
N ASP A 128 4.12 10.94 -3.77
CA ASP A 128 2.91 10.40 -4.42
C ASP A 128 2.01 11.52 -4.95
N LEU A 129 1.82 12.58 -4.17
CA LEU A 129 1.06 13.75 -4.60
C LEU A 129 1.72 14.44 -5.81
N ALA A 130 3.05 14.50 -5.85
CA ALA A 130 3.78 15.03 -7.01
C ALA A 130 3.59 14.15 -8.25
N ARG A 131 3.60 12.82 -8.11
CA ARG A 131 3.32 11.88 -9.20
C ARG A 131 1.90 12.04 -9.73
N GLN A 132 0.91 12.10 -8.85
CA GLN A 132 -0.49 12.31 -9.22
C GLN A 132 -0.70 13.63 -9.96
N LYS A 133 -0.03 14.71 -9.52
CA LYS A 133 -0.04 16.00 -10.23
C LYS A 133 0.55 15.88 -11.63
N LEU A 134 1.70 15.21 -11.75
CA LEU A 134 2.37 15.02 -13.03
C LEU A 134 1.53 14.16 -13.98
N GLU A 135 0.87 13.11 -13.50
CA GLU A 135 -0.09 12.31 -14.27
C GLU A 135 -1.31 13.13 -14.70
N PHE A 136 -1.87 13.93 -13.79
CA PHE A 136 -2.97 14.83 -14.11
C PHE A 136 -2.59 15.85 -15.18
N GLU A 137 -1.41 16.45 -15.09
CA GLU A 137 -0.88 17.36 -16.10
C GLU A 137 -0.66 16.65 -17.43
N ARG A 138 -0.03 15.47 -17.43
CA ARG A 138 0.14 14.65 -18.65
C ARG A 138 -1.19 14.36 -19.32
N ARG A 139 -2.22 14.02 -18.54
CA ARG A 139 -3.57 13.77 -19.04
C ARG A 139 -4.17 15.04 -19.63
N LYS A 140 -4.09 16.16 -18.92
CA LYS A 140 -4.56 17.47 -19.41
C LYS A 140 -3.89 17.87 -20.73
N TYR A 141 -2.58 17.68 -20.84
CA TYR A 141 -1.85 17.96 -22.09
C TYR A 141 -2.27 17.01 -23.21
N ARG A 142 -2.42 15.72 -22.92
CA ARG A 142 -2.93 14.75 -23.90
C ARG A 142 -4.32 15.15 -24.40
N ASP A 143 -5.26 15.42 -23.50
CA ASP A 143 -6.63 15.81 -23.85
C ASP A 143 -6.63 17.10 -24.71
N ALA A 144 -5.76 18.06 -24.40
CA ALA A 144 -5.62 19.28 -25.19
C ALA A 144 -5.05 19.03 -26.60
N LEU A 145 -4.07 18.14 -26.73
CA LEU A 145 -3.50 17.74 -28.03
C LEU A 145 -4.53 16.98 -28.88
N GLU A 146 -5.32 16.10 -28.27
CA GLU A 146 -6.42 15.39 -28.93
C GLU A 146 -7.50 16.37 -29.42
N GLN A 147 -7.90 17.33 -28.58
CA GLN A 147 -8.83 18.39 -28.98
C GLN A 147 -8.30 19.26 -30.13
N ALA A 148 -7.02 19.65 -30.09
CA ALA A 148 -6.39 20.43 -31.15
C ALA A 148 -6.37 19.67 -32.48
N ARG A 149 -6.05 18.38 -32.43
CA ARG A 149 -6.09 17.50 -33.61
C ARG A 149 -7.50 17.35 -34.17
N ASP A 150 -8.50 17.16 -33.30
CA ASP A 150 -9.90 17.06 -33.71
C ASP A 150 -10.38 18.36 -34.40
N GLN A 151 -10.01 19.52 -33.88
CA GLN A 151 -10.32 20.82 -34.50
C GLN A 151 -9.65 20.97 -35.88
N LEU A 152 -8.37 20.59 -36.00
CA LEU A 152 -7.62 20.66 -37.25
C LEU A 152 -8.17 19.71 -38.32
N SER A 153 -8.53 18.47 -37.93
CA SER A 153 -9.07 17.46 -38.84
C SER A 153 -10.46 17.81 -39.37
N ARG A 154 -11.29 18.50 -38.58
CA ARG A 154 -12.65 18.93 -38.97
C ARG A 154 -12.68 20.14 -39.89
N GLY A 155 -11.54 20.66 -40.33
CA GLY A 155 -11.51 21.91 -41.10
C GLY A 155 -11.65 23.17 -40.23
N ALA A 156 -11.94 23.03 -38.93
CA ALA A 156 -12.34 24.10 -38.01
C ALA A 156 -11.15 24.89 -37.41
N GLY A 157 -10.16 25.19 -38.25
CA GLY A 157 -9.08 26.11 -37.86
C GLY A 157 -9.58 27.56 -37.79
N PRO A 158 -8.89 28.46 -37.07
CA PRO A 158 -9.16 29.89 -37.17
C PRO A 158 -9.07 30.30 -38.64
N ARG A 159 -10.13 30.96 -39.10
CA ARG A 159 -10.43 31.27 -40.51
C ARG A 159 -9.19 31.68 -41.31
N GLY A 160 -8.74 30.81 -42.22
CA GLY A 160 -8.03 31.21 -43.45
C GLY A 160 -6.50 31.34 -43.44
N GLU A 161 -5.78 30.97 -42.36
CA GLU A 161 -4.34 31.25 -42.29
C GLU A 161 -3.40 30.03 -42.50
N LEU A 162 -3.91 28.79 -42.38
CA LEU A 162 -3.08 27.59 -42.50
C LEU A 162 -3.30 26.89 -43.84
N GLY A 163 -2.25 26.77 -44.64
CA GLY A 163 -2.26 25.99 -45.87
C GLY A 163 -2.43 24.49 -45.59
N ASP A 164 -2.95 23.73 -46.56
CA ASP A 164 -3.20 22.29 -46.41
C ASP A 164 -1.94 21.50 -46.04
N ALA A 165 -0.78 21.90 -46.59
CA ALA A 165 0.52 21.31 -46.30
C ALA A 165 0.96 21.56 -44.84
N GLU A 166 0.73 22.76 -44.31
CA GLU A 166 1.07 23.13 -42.94
C GLU A 166 0.16 22.42 -41.94
N ARG A 167 -1.13 22.33 -42.27
CA ARG A 167 -2.11 21.56 -41.47
C ARG A 167 -1.72 20.09 -41.39
N GLN A 168 -1.32 19.49 -42.51
CA GLN A 168 -0.87 18.10 -42.53
C GLN A 168 0.40 17.90 -41.70
N ALA A 169 1.39 18.80 -41.83
CA ALA A 169 2.62 18.75 -41.02
C ALA A 169 2.34 18.85 -39.51
N ILE A 170 1.38 19.69 -39.08
CA ILE A 170 0.98 19.81 -37.68
C ILE A 170 0.28 18.52 -37.20
N LEU A 171 -0.60 17.93 -38.02
CA LEU A 171 -1.27 16.68 -37.68
C LEU A 171 -0.28 15.52 -37.52
N ASP A 172 0.70 15.42 -38.43
CA ASP A 172 1.74 14.40 -38.36
C ASP A 172 2.59 14.57 -37.08
N LYS A 173 2.88 15.82 -36.69
CA LYS A 173 3.62 16.09 -35.45
C LYS A 173 2.80 15.79 -34.19
N LEU A 174 1.50 16.06 -34.20
CA LEU A 174 0.60 15.69 -33.10
C LEU A 174 0.48 14.17 -32.97
N ASP A 175 0.35 13.46 -34.09
CA ASP A 175 0.30 12.00 -34.11
C ASP A 175 1.64 11.40 -33.59
N GLU A 176 2.80 11.98 -33.95
CA GLU A 176 4.11 11.59 -33.40
C GLU A 176 4.20 11.78 -31.87
N VAL A 177 3.80 12.95 -31.35
CA VAL A 177 3.85 13.27 -29.91
C VAL A 177 2.89 12.40 -29.10
N LEU A 178 1.74 12.05 -29.67
CA LEU A 178 0.75 11.15 -29.05
C LEU A 178 1.13 9.66 -29.17
N GLY A 179 2.14 9.34 -29.98
CA GLY A 179 2.57 7.96 -30.27
C GLY A 179 1.55 7.21 -31.13
N TRP A 180 0.77 7.91 -31.94
CA TRP A 180 -0.18 7.33 -32.87
C TRP A 180 0.52 6.92 -34.17
N PRO A 181 0.08 5.82 -34.81
CA PRO A 181 0.68 5.38 -36.06
C PRO A 181 0.56 6.48 -37.11
N ALA A 182 1.68 6.84 -37.75
CA ALA A 182 1.71 7.86 -38.79
C ALA A 182 0.71 7.51 -39.91
N ARG A 183 -0.10 8.49 -40.32
CA ARG A 183 -1.14 8.32 -41.35
C ARG A 183 -0.58 8.10 -42.76
N SER A 184 0.71 8.35 -42.96
CA SER A 184 1.41 8.17 -44.23
C SER A 184 1.65 6.69 -44.54
N GLY A 185 0.59 6.00 -44.96
CA GLY A 185 0.71 4.95 -45.94
C GLY A 185 1.03 5.56 -47.32
N THR A 186 2.24 6.07 -47.51
CA THR A 186 2.83 6.16 -48.86
C THR A 186 3.25 4.75 -49.25
N ALA A 187 2.27 3.91 -49.60
CA ALA A 187 2.54 2.76 -50.43
C ALA A 187 3.09 3.31 -51.76
N ALA A 188 4.41 3.16 -51.97
CA ALA A 188 5.02 3.43 -53.25
C ALA A 188 4.25 2.64 -54.33
N PRO A 189 3.85 3.25 -55.46
CA PRO A 189 3.22 2.50 -56.53
C PRO A 189 4.21 1.45 -57.02
N ALA A 190 3.82 0.17 -56.92
CA ALA A 190 4.56 -0.92 -57.52
C ALA A 190 4.68 -0.64 -59.02
N THR A 191 5.88 -0.29 -59.46
CA THR A 191 6.23 -0.21 -60.88
C THR A 191 6.13 -1.61 -61.48
N THR A 192 5.00 -1.92 -62.08
CA THR A 192 4.84 -2.99 -63.06
C THR A 192 5.69 -2.62 -64.28
N GLY A 193 6.88 -3.20 -64.38
CA GLY A 193 7.68 -3.18 -65.61
C GLY A 193 7.14 -4.21 -66.60
N PRO A 194 6.89 -3.86 -67.88
CA PRO A 194 6.47 -4.84 -68.88
C PRO A 194 7.67 -5.68 -69.36
N ALA A 195 7.44 -6.98 -69.55
CA ALA A 195 8.29 -7.87 -70.33
C ALA A 195 7.48 -8.44 -71.49
#